data_AF-A0A7C1E0W2-F1
#
_entry.id   AF-A0A7C1E0W2-F1
#
_cell.length_a   1.000
_cell.length_b   1.000
_cell.length_c   1.000
_cell.angle_alpha   90.00
_cell.angle_beta   90.00
_cell.angle_gamma   90.00
#
_symmetry.space_group_name_H-M   'P 1'
#
loop_
_entity.id
_entity.type
_entity.pdbx_description
1 polymer ?
#
loop_
_entity_poly.entity_id
_entity_poly.type
_entity_poly.pdbx_seq_one_letter_code
_entity_poly.pdbx_strand_id
1 'polypeptide(L)'
;MTKTSRIPGFYNLPLDERIRLVKEFSDLSEEEASLLKKTGRLTLDIADKMIENVIGTFELPFAVATNFLINNKDYLVPMVIEEPSVVAAASNAAKWTRDGGGIRSIASEQLMIAQVQVIKLGSPYIAATK
;
A
#
# COMPACT_ATOMS: atom_id res chain seq x y z
N MET A 1 5.01 -6.04 -24.47
CA MET A 1 3.83 -5.15 -24.31
C MET A 1 3.92 -4.51 -22.94
N THR A 2 3.64 -3.21 -22.82
CA THR A 2 3.63 -2.52 -21.53
C THR A 2 2.40 -2.96 -20.74
N LYS A 3 2.59 -3.39 -19.48
CA LYS A 3 1.51 -3.84 -18.61
C LYS A 3 0.58 -2.68 -18.24
N THR A 4 -0.71 -2.94 -18.12
CA THR A 4 -1.73 -1.93 -17.79
C THR A 4 -2.45 -2.28 -16.50
N SER A 5 -2.65 -1.28 -15.63
CA SER A 5 -3.46 -1.38 -14.42
C SER A 5 -4.94 -1.16 -14.70
N ARG A 6 -5.31 -0.78 -15.94
CA ARG A 6 -6.72 -0.67 -16.37
C ARG A 6 -7.30 -2.05 -16.65
N ILE A 7 -8.06 -2.57 -15.68
CA ILE A 7 -8.67 -3.90 -15.76
C ILE A 7 -10.21 -3.75 -15.63
N PRO A 8 -10.94 -3.64 -16.76
CA PRO A 8 -12.39 -3.50 -16.74
C PRO A 8 -13.07 -4.67 -16.03
N GLY A 9 -14.02 -4.37 -15.15
CA GLY A 9 -14.81 -5.39 -14.47
C GLY A 9 -14.06 -6.21 -13.41
N PHE A 10 -12.86 -5.78 -12.98
CA PHE A 10 -12.04 -6.53 -12.01
C PHE A 10 -12.82 -6.98 -10.76
N TYR A 11 -13.68 -6.12 -10.22
CA TYR A 11 -14.48 -6.42 -9.03
C TYR A 11 -15.55 -7.50 -9.23
N ASN A 12 -15.98 -7.75 -10.48
CA ASN A 12 -16.92 -8.81 -10.84
C ASN A 12 -16.25 -10.17 -11.03
N LEU A 13 -14.91 -10.22 -11.09
CA LEU A 13 -14.18 -11.44 -11.36
C LEU A 13 -14.11 -12.36 -10.13
N PRO A 14 -14.14 -13.69 -10.32
CA PRO A 14 -13.82 -14.63 -9.26
C PRO A 14 -12.46 -14.33 -8.62
N LEU A 15 -12.28 -14.68 -7.34
CA LEU A 15 -11.05 -14.40 -6.60
C LEU A 15 -9.80 -14.96 -7.28
N ASP A 16 -9.87 -16.20 -7.78
CA ASP A 16 -8.74 -16.84 -8.45
C ASP A 16 -8.31 -16.10 -9.72
N GLU A 17 -9.28 -15.57 -10.47
CA GLU A 17 -9.02 -14.80 -11.68
C GLU A 17 -8.42 -13.42 -11.33
N ARG A 18 -8.89 -12.79 -10.26
CA ARG A 18 -8.28 -11.56 -9.73
C ARG A 18 -6.81 -11.80 -9.36
N ILE A 19 -6.51 -12.90 -8.67
CA ILE A 19 -5.15 -13.27 -8.26
C ILE A 19 -4.28 -13.57 -9.49
N ARG A 20 -4.80 -14.27 -10.50
CA ARG A 20 -4.10 -14.54 -11.76
C ARG A 20 -3.67 -13.25 -12.45
N LEU A 21 -4.58 -12.28 -12.58
CA LEU A 21 -4.29 -10.98 -13.20
C LEU A 21 -3.28 -10.16 -12.39
N VAL A 22 -3.37 -10.18 -11.05
CA VAL A 22 -2.39 -9.52 -10.18
C VAL A 22 -1.01 -10.16 -10.33
N LYS A 23 -0.93 -11.50 -10.35
CA LYS A 23 0.31 -12.24 -10.56
C LYS A 23 0.96 -11.88 -11.89
N GLU A 24 0.19 -11.95 -12.98
CA GLU A 24 0.67 -11.59 -14.33
C GLU A 24 1.13 -10.13 -14.41
N PHE A 25 0.40 -9.20 -13.77
CA PHE A 25 0.80 -7.81 -13.72
C PHE A 25 2.07 -7.58 -12.91
N SER A 26 2.21 -8.23 -11.76
CA SER A 26 3.32 -7.98 -10.81
C SER A 26 4.52 -8.92 -10.98
N ASP A 27 4.50 -9.82 -11.97
CA ASP A 27 5.53 -10.87 -12.18
C ASP A 27 5.73 -11.76 -10.95
N LEU A 28 4.66 -12.06 -10.21
CA LEU A 28 4.77 -12.90 -9.02
C LEU A 28 5.03 -14.36 -9.39
N SER A 29 5.83 -15.05 -8.60
CA SER A 29 6.00 -16.51 -8.69
C SER A 29 4.70 -17.23 -8.32
N GLU A 30 4.63 -18.54 -8.61
CA GLU A 30 3.49 -19.36 -8.14
C GLU A 30 3.42 -19.41 -6.62
N GLU A 31 4.58 -19.50 -5.97
CA GLU A 31 4.70 -19.52 -4.52
C GLU A 31 4.17 -18.21 -3.93
N GLU A 32 4.56 -17.06 -4.49
CA GLU A 32 4.11 -15.75 -4.05
C GLU A 32 2.60 -15.55 -4.29
N ALA A 33 2.09 -15.92 -5.46
CA ALA A 33 0.66 -15.86 -5.76
C ALA A 33 -0.16 -16.79 -4.85
N SER A 34 0.40 -17.95 -4.47
CA SER A 34 -0.24 -18.88 -3.54
C SER A 34 -0.41 -18.26 -2.15
N LEU A 35 0.50 -17.38 -1.72
CA LEU A 35 0.38 -16.67 -0.44
C LEU A 35 -0.88 -15.82 -0.42
N LEU A 36 -1.27 -15.21 -1.54
CA LEU A 36 -2.48 -14.38 -1.61
C LEU A 36 -3.77 -15.16 -1.28
N LYS A 37 -3.79 -16.48 -1.43
CA LYS A 37 -4.95 -17.33 -1.09
C LYS A 37 -4.95 -17.86 0.35
N LYS A 38 -3.80 -17.87 1.02
CA LYS A 38 -3.65 -18.44 2.36
C LYS A 38 -4.10 -17.46 3.43
N THR A 39 -4.81 -17.93 4.44
CA THR A 39 -4.95 -17.21 5.72
C THR A 39 -3.73 -17.50 6.60
N GLY A 40 -3.46 -16.66 7.60
CA GLY A 40 -2.34 -16.86 8.53
C GLY A 40 -0.97 -16.74 7.86
N ARG A 41 -0.83 -15.86 6.87
CA ARG A 41 0.41 -15.65 6.10
C ARG A 41 1.58 -15.23 6.98
N LEU A 42 1.28 -14.50 8.06
CA LEU A 42 2.22 -14.17 9.12
C LEU A 42 2.20 -15.30 10.16
N THR A 43 3.32 -16.01 10.30
CA THR A 43 3.43 -17.10 11.28
C THR A 43 3.49 -16.55 12.71
N LEU A 44 3.06 -17.36 13.68
CA LEU A 44 3.09 -16.95 15.09
C LEU A 44 4.52 -16.72 15.61
N ASP A 45 5.51 -17.44 15.10
CA ASP A 45 6.92 -17.23 15.48
C ASP A 45 7.48 -15.90 14.98
N ILE A 46 7.00 -15.41 13.82
CA ILE A 46 7.36 -14.07 13.33
C ILE A 46 6.59 -13.03 14.13
N ALA A 47 5.29 -13.22 14.33
CA ALA A 47 4.46 -12.29 15.10
C ALA A 47 5.01 -12.07 16.51
N ASP A 48 5.38 -13.14 17.23
CA ASP A 48 5.96 -13.11 18.59
C ASP A 48 7.31 -12.36 18.67
N LYS A 49 8.02 -12.24 17.55
CA LYS A 49 9.25 -11.43 17.45
C LYS A 49 8.99 -9.97 17.08
N MET A 50 7.80 -9.64 16.57
CA MET A 50 7.48 -8.27 16.12
C MET A 50 7.05 -7.37 17.28
N ILE A 51 6.31 -7.90 18.25
CA ILE A 51 5.76 -7.17 19.40
C ILE A 51 5.66 -8.09 20.64
N GLU A 52 5.42 -7.52 21.81
CA GLU A 52 5.28 -8.27 23.05
C GLU A 52 3.86 -8.86 23.25
N ASN A 53 3.76 -9.92 24.08
CA ASN A 53 2.50 -10.53 24.52
C ASN A 53 1.58 -11.04 23.40
N VAL A 54 2.15 -11.59 22.33
CA VAL A 54 1.39 -12.12 21.20
C VAL A 54 0.60 -13.37 21.60
N ILE A 55 -0.71 -13.36 21.32
CA ILE A 55 -1.61 -14.51 21.50
C ILE A 55 -2.27 -14.97 20.18
N GLY A 56 -1.93 -14.31 19.06
CA GLY A 56 -2.54 -14.58 17.77
C GLY A 56 -2.23 -13.50 16.73
N THR A 57 -2.86 -13.62 15.56
CA THR A 57 -2.82 -12.61 14.50
C THR A 57 -4.24 -12.11 14.20
N PHE A 58 -4.33 -10.92 13.62
CA PHE A 58 -5.58 -10.32 13.18
C PHE A 58 -5.51 -10.05 11.68
N GLU A 59 -6.54 -10.49 10.94
CA GLU A 59 -6.61 -10.33 9.49
C GLU A 59 -7.57 -9.22 9.10
N LEU A 60 -7.17 -8.42 8.10
CA LEU A 60 -8.01 -7.46 7.41
C LEU A 60 -8.10 -7.80 5.92
N PRO A 61 -9.21 -7.46 5.24
CA PRO A 61 -9.32 -7.69 3.81
C PRO A 61 -8.16 -7.03 3.04
N PHE A 62 -7.45 -7.84 2.25
CA PHE A 62 -6.39 -7.39 1.35
C PHE A 62 -6.92 -7.32 -0.08
N ALA A 63 -6.92 -6.13 -0.66
CA ALA A 63 -7.45 -5.84 -1.97
C ALA A 63 -6.44 -5.08 -2.82
N VAL A 64 -6.77 -4.87 -4.09
CA VAL A 64 -5.96 -4.08 -5.03
C VAL A 64 -6.88 -3.07 -5.72
N ALA A 65 -6.49 -1.80 -5.69
CA ALA A 65 -7.11 -0.78 -6.51
C ALA A 65 -6.46 -0.72 -7.90
N THR A 66 -7.29 -0.51 -8.91
CA THR A 66 -6.92 -0.57 -10.33
C THR A 66 -6.92 0.84 -10.96
N ASN A 67 -6.47 0.93 -12.21
CA ASN A 67 -6.44 2.12 -13.06
C ASN A 67 -5.39 3.19 -12.71
N PHE A 68 -4.61 3.05 -11.64
CA PHE A 68 -3.60 4.05 -11.28
C PHE A 68 -2.52 4.15 -12.38
N LEU A 69 -2.39 5.35 -12.93
CA LEU A 69 -1.33 5.78 -13.82
C LEU A 69 -0.62 6.95 -13.13
N ILE A 70 0.61 6.74 -12.68
CA ILE A 70 1.38 7.74 -11.93
C ILE A 70 2.67 7.99 -12.70
N ASN A 71 2.92 9.24 -13.10
CA ASN A 71 4.09 9.62 -13.89
C ASN A 71 4.28 8.72 -15.13
N ASN A 72 3.19 8.48 -15.88
CA ASN A 72 3.15 7.62 -17.06
C ASN A 72 3.49 6.14 -16.82
N LYS A 73 3.44 5.67 -15.56
CA LYS A 73 3.62 4.26 -15.22
C LYS A 73 2.38 3.70 -14.53
N ASP A 74 2.00 2.51 -14.97
CA ASP A 74 0.88 1.76 -14.43
C ASP A 74 1.20 1.12 -13.09
N TYR A 75 0.26 1.23 -12.15
CA TYR A 75 0.35 0.62 -10.82
C TYR A 75 -0.95 -0.09 -10.44
N LEU A 76 -0.81 -1.26 -9.85
CA LEU A 76 -1.82 -1.88 -9.01
C LEU A 76 -1.51 -1.51 -7.56
N VAL A 77 -2.46 -0.89 -6.85
CA VAL A 77 -2.22 -0.35 -5.51
C VAL A 77 -2.81 -1.30 -4.46
N PRO A 78 -1.99 -2.02 -3.67
CA PRO A 78 -2.49 -2.87 -2.60
C PRO A 78 -3.12 -2.04 -1.49
N MET A 79 -4.25 -2.50 -0.94
CA MET A 79 -5.01 -1.83 0.12
C MET A 79 -5.45 -2.84 1.16
N VAL A 80 -5.26 -2.53 2.45
CA VAL A 80 -5.74 -3.32 3.59
C VAL A 80 -6.74 -2.48 4.36
N ILE A 81 -8.04 -2.81 4.27
CA ILE A 81 -9.12 -2.03 4.88
C ILE A 81 -10.40 -2.84 5.00
N GLU A 82 -11.20 -2.59 6.03
CA GLU A 82 -12.50 -3.22 6.29
C GLU A 82 -13.69 -2.47 5.67
N GLU A 83 -13.53 -1.16 5.42
CA GLU A 83 -14.62 -0.29 4.99
C GLU A 83 -15.06 -0.59 3.54
N PRO A 84 -16.36 -0.88 3.31
CA PRO A 84 -16.90 -1.07 1.97
C PRO A 84 -16.70 0.17 1.08
N SER A 85 -16.68 -0.06 -0.23
CA SER A 85 -16.59 0.99 -1.26
C SER A 85 -15.28 1.79 -1.33
N VAL A 86 -14.40 1.80 -0.32
CA VAL A 86 -13.15 2.58 -0.35
C VAL A 86 -12.27 2.21 -1.55
N VAL A 87 -12.01 0.92 -1.74
CA VAL A 87 -11.19 0.41 -2.86
C VAL A 87 -11.86 0.68 -4.21
N ALA A 88 -13.19 0.59 -4.26
CA ALA A 88 -13.97 0.85 -5.47
C ALA A 88 -13.93 2.34 -5.85
N ALA A 89 -14.11 3.23 -4.87
CA ALA A 89 -14.02 4.67 -5.04
C ALA A 89 -12.61 5.08 -5.50
N ALA A 90 -11.56 4.55 -4.87
CA ALA A 90 -10.18 4.79 -5.27
C ALA A 90 -9.92 4.36 -6.72
N SER A 91 -10.38 3.15 -7.10
CA SER A 91 -10.23 2.64 -8.47
C SER A 91 -11.00 3.47 -9.50
N ASN A 92 -12.20 3.95 -9.16
CA ASN A 92 -13.02 4.78 -10.04
C ASN A 92 -12.41 6.18 -10.23
N ALA A 93 -11.95 6.80 -9.14
CA ALA A 93 -11.26 8.09 -9.22
C ALA A 93 -9.97 7.98 -10.05
N ALA A 94 -9.18 6.93 -9.83
CA ALA A 94 -7.99 6.66 -10.64
C ALA A 94 -8.32 6.53 -12.13
N LYS A 95 -9.40 5.83 -12.48
CA LYS A 95 -9.90 5.73 -13.86
C LYS A 95 -10.18 7.11 -14.47
N TRP A 96 -10.87 7.99 -13.75
CA TRP A 96 -11.17 9.35 -14.24
C TRP A 96 -9.90 10.19 -14.41
N THR A 97 -8.96 10.15 -13.45
CA THR A 97 -7.69 10.89 -13.60
C THR A 97 -6.89 10.44 -14.81
N ARG A 98 -7.00 9.15 -15.15
CA ARG A 98 -6.31 8.54 -16.29
C ARG A 98 -6.70 9.15 -17.63
N ASP A 99 -7.98 9.49 -17.80
CA ASP A 99 -8.49 10.14 -19.02
C ASP A 99 -7.84 11.54 -19.22
N GLY A 100 -7.39 12.17 -18.14
CA GLY A 100 -6.64 13.43 -18.14
C GLY A 100 -5.11 13.27 -18.14
N GLY A 101 -4.57 12.07 -18.38
CA GLY A 101 -3.12 11.81 -18.38
C GLY A 101 -2.58 11.20 -17.08
N GLY A 102 -3.45 10.86 -16.13
CA GLY A 102 -3.08 10.23 -14.86
C GLY A 102 -2.65 11.22 -13.79
N ILE A 103 -2.02 10.69 -12.75
CA ILE A 103 -1.52 11.44 -11.61
C ILE A 103 -0.07 11.85 -11.90
N ARG A 104 0.22 13.15 -11.77
CA ARG A 104 1.60 13.65 -11.74
C ARG A 104 2.04 13.83 -10.29
N SER A 105 3.12 13.18 -9.91
CA SER A 105 3.69 13.28 -8.57
C SER A 105 5.17 13.64 -8.60
N ILE A 106 5.58 14.44 -7.62
CA ILE A 106 6.98 14.77 -7.32
C ILE A 106 7.18 14.61 -5.82
N ALA A 107 8.36 14.20 -5.39
CA ALA A 107 8.72 14.08 -3.98
C ALA A 107 9.92 14.97 -3.68
N SER A 108 9.96 15.56 -2.48
CA SER A 108 11.15 16.21 -1.95
C SER A 108 12.19 15.17 -1.53
N GLU A 109 13.32 15.64 -0.99
CA GLU A 109 14.30 14.78 -0.33
C GLU A 109 13.69 14.01 0.85
N GLN A 110 14.21 12.80 1.10
CA GLN A 110 13.78 11.93 2.19
C GLN A 110 14.54 12.30 3.47
N LEU A 111 14.17 13.42 4.08
CA LEU A 111 14.77 13.91 5.32
C LEU A 111 13.93 13.50 6.54
N MET A 112 14.60 13.02 7.59
CA MET A 112 13.99 12.68 8.87
C MET A 112 14.32 13.73 9.93
N ILE A 113 13.36 14.06 10.79
CA ILE A 113 13.54 15.02 11.89
C ILE A 113 13.70 14.23 13.19
N ALA A 114 14.78 14.50 13.93
CA ALA A 114 14.96 14.04 15.30
C ALA A 114 14.87 15.24 16.25
N GLN A 115 14.09 15.11 17.32
CA GLN A 115 13.88 16.19 18.28
C GLN A 115 14.52 15.84 19.61
N VAL A 116 15.24 16.81 20.20
CA VAL A 116 15.78 16.71 21.56
C VAL A 116 15.14 17.80 22.41
N GLN A 117 14.36 17.39 23.41
CA GLN A 117 13.79 18.32 24.37
C GLN A 117 14.84 18.67 25.43
N VAL A 118 15.18 19.95 25.53
CA VAL A 118 16.06 20.47 26.59
C VAL A 118 15.21 21.25 27.59
N ILE A 119 15.24 20.82 28.85
CA ILE A 119 14.51 21.46 29.95
C ILE A 119 15.48 22.17 30.91
N LYS A 120 14.95 23.07 31.75
CA LYS A 120 15.72 23.86 32.73
C LYS A 120 16.80 24.77 32.11
N LEU A 121 16.50 25.31 30.93
CA LEU A 121 17.31 26.33 30.27
C LEU A 121 17.01 27.71 30.87
N GLY A 122 18.05 28.41 31.35
CA GLY A 122 17.88 29.77 31.90
C GLY A 122 17.46 30.81 30.85
N SER A 123 17.95 30.68 29.61
CA SER A 123 17.52 31.52 28.49
C SER A 123 17.53 30.73 27.18
N PRO A 124 16.38 30.17 26.74
CA PRO A 124 16.31 29.30 25.57
C PRO A 124 16.66 30.03 24.26
N TYR A 125 16.32 31.31 24.12
CA TYR A 125 16.60 32.09 22.92
C TYR A 125 18.11 32.37 22.73
N ILE A 126 18.84 32.61 23.82
CA ILE A 126 20.31 32.74 23.76
C ILE A 126 20.95 31.40 23.43
N ALA A 127 20.46 30.30 24.00
CA ALA A 127 20.98 28.97 23.74
C ALA A 127 20.71 28.46 22.32
N ALA A 128 19.63 28.92 21.68
CA ALA A 128 19.27 28.54 20.31
C ALA A 128 20.03 29.33 19.22
N THR A 129 20.77 30.37 19.60
CA THR A 129 21.46 31.29 18.67
C THR A 129 22.99 31.22 18.76
N LYS A 130 23.52 30.44 19.71
CA LYS A 130 24.94 30.10 19.81
C LYS A 130 25.20 28.74 19.18
#